data_AF-A0A3M1R1E3-F1
#
_entry.id   AF-A0A3M1R1E3-F1
#
_cell.length_a   1.000
_cell.length_b   1.000
_cell.length_c   1.000
_cell.angle_alpha   90.00
_cell.angle_beta   90.00
_cell.angle_gamma   90.00
#
_symmetry.space_group_name_H-M   'P 1'
#
loop_
_entity.id
_entity.type
_entity.pdbx_description
1 polymer ?
#
loop_
_entity_poly.entity_id
_entity_poly.type
_entity_poly.pdbx_seq_one_letter_code
_entity_poly.pdbx_strand_id
1 'polypeptide(L)'
;VAFGTSLPELATSVAAAVKGEMDISVGNVLGSNVFNLGLVVGTAFLLRPGPVPAFVVRQDIPFLLAATLVVGALILRDGRVSRIEGAGMVGLFAVYLAFLAVRGGAP
;
A
#
# COMPACT_ATOMS: atom_id res chain seq x y z
N VAL A 1 -4.95 -14.19 2.98
CA VAL A 1 -3.51 -14.38 3.25
C VAL A 1 -2.77 -13.04 3.41
N ALA A 2 -2.96 -12.05 2.52
CA ALA A 2 -2.27 -10.74 2.57
C ALA A 2 -2.47 -9.90 3.86
N PHE A 3 -3.60 -10.05 4.56
CA PHE A 3 -3.84 -9.29 5.79
C PHE A 3 -2.85 -9.64 6.92
N GLY A 4 -2.44 -10.91 7.02
CA GLY A 4 -1.56 -11.39 8.10
C GLY A 4 -0.12 -10.88 7.99
N THR A 5 0.38 -10.70 6.75
CA THR A 5 1.75 -10.24 6.49
C THR A 5 1.92 -8.74 6.72
N SER A 6 0.86 -7.95 6.54
CA SER A 6 0.91 -6.49 6.74
C SER A 6 0.40 -6.02 8.10
N LEU A 7 -0.07 -6.93 8.97
CA LEU A 7 -0.43 -6.60 10.35
C LEU A 7 0.75 -6.03 11.19
N PRO A 8 1.97 -6.60 11.13
CA PRO A 8 3.12 -6.03 11.83
C PRO A 8 3.49 -4.63 11.32
N GLU A 9 3.41 -4.43 10.00
CA GLU A 9 3.68 -3.14 9.34
C GLU A 9 2.64 -2.09 9.77
N LEU A 10 1.36 -2.46 9.79
CA LEU A 10 0.29 -1.61 10.31
C LEU A 10 0.51 -1.26 11.78
N ALA A 11 0.86 -2.24 12.61
CA ALA A 11 1.07 -2.05 14.04
C ALA A 11 2.25 -1.10 14.31
N THR A 12 3.35 -1.24 13.56
CA THR A 12 4.51 -0.36 13.68
C THR A 12 4.22 1.07 13.20
N SER A 13 3.52 1.25 12.06
CA SER A 13 3.09 2.57 11.59
C SER A 13 2.15 3.26 12.57
N VAL A 14 1.17 2.53 13.12
CA VAL A 14 0.22 3.08 14.11
C VAL A 14 0.93 3.44 15.40
N ALA A 15 1.82 2.57 15.91
CA ALA A 15 2.59 2.85 17.12
C ALA A 15 3.48 4.09 16.97
N ALA A 16 4.13 4.26 15.81
CA ALA A 16 4.94 5.44 15.51
C ALA A 16 4.06 6.71 15.41
N ALA A 17 2.92 6.64 14.72
CA ALA A 17 1.99 7.75 14.58
C ALA A 17 1.42 8.21 15.94
N VAL A 18 1.06 7.28 16.83
CA VAL A 18 0.56 7.59 18.18
C VAL A 18 1.64 8.25 19.05
N LYS A 19 2.91 7.93 18.84
CA LYS A 19 4.05 8.55 19.53
C LYS A 19 4.46 9.91 18.95
N GLY A 20 3.81 10.38 17.88
CA GLY A 20 4.17 11.61 17.17
C GLY A 20 5.36 11.47 16.23
N GLU A 21 5.88 10.25 16.05
CA GLU A 21 7.02 9.92 15.18
C GLU A 21 6.54 9.73 13.72
N MET A 22 6.02 10.81 13.14
CA MET A 22 5.42 10.81 11.80
C MET A 22 6.41 10.35 10.73
N ASP A 23 7.68 10.73 10.84
CA ASP A 23 8.73 10.36 9.89
C ASP A 23 8.98 8.85 9.85
N ILE A 24 8.91 8.18 11.01
CA ILE A 24 9.05 6.72 11.13
C ILE A 24 7.83 6.02 10.52
N SER A 25 6.62 6.52 10.81
CA SER A 25 5.38 5.96 10.25
C SER A 25 5.35 6.07 8.72
N VAL A 26 5.73 7.24 8.20
CA VAL A 26 5.83 7.49 6.76
C VAL A 26 6.90 6.63 6.10
N GLY A 27 8.09 6.57 6.70
CA GLY A 27 9.19 5.73 6.23
C GLY A 27 8.81 4.25 6.15
N ASN A 28 8.03 3.77 7.13
CA ASN A 28 7.53 2.40 7.15
C ASN A 28 6.54 2.12 6.00
N VAL A 29 5.60 3.04 5.74
CA VAL A 29 4.61 2.90 4.66
C VAL A 29 5.28 2.94 3.28
N LEU A 30 6.12 3.94 3.02
CA LEU A 30 6.80 4.07 1.74
C LEU A 30 7.84 2.94 1.53
N GLY A 31 8.62 2.65 2.56
CA GLY A 31 9.65 1.60 2.53
C GLY A 31 9.06 0.22 2.25
N SER A 32 7.96 -0.15 2.92
CA SER A 32 7.31 -1.45 2.73
C SER A 32 6.72 -1.61 1.31
N ASN A 33 6.13 -0.54 0.74
CA ASN A 33 5.63 -0.58 -0.64
C ASN A 33 6.75 -0.71 -1.67
N VAL A 34 7.84 0.04 -1.50
CA VAL A 34 9.02 -0.04 -2.38
C VAL A 34 9.69 -1.40 -2.26
N PHE A 35 9.81 -1.95 -1.04
CA PHE A 35 10.37 -3.28 -0.81
C PHE A 35 9.52 -4.38 -1.45
N ASN A 36 8.19 -4.31 -1.34
CA ASN A 36 7.30 -5.28 -1.98
C ASN A 36 7.37 -5.20 -3.53
N LEU A 37 7.39 -3.99 -4.10
CA LEU A 37 7.52 -3.82 -5.56
C LEU A 37 8.91 -4.20 -6.09
N GLY A 38 9.98 -3.84 -5.38
CA GLY A 38 11.35 -4.08 -5.82
C GLY A 38 11.81 -5.50 -5.50
N LEU A 39 11.77 -5.87 -4.22
CA LEU A 39 12.32 -7.13 -3.77
C LEU A 39 11.36 -8.28 -4.05
N VAL A 40 10.09 -8.21 -3.64
CA VAL A 40 9.18 -9.37 -3.77
C VAL A 40 8.85 -9.64 -5.24
N VAL A 41 8.39 -8.62 -5.98
CA VAL A 41 8.09 -8.80 -7.41
C VAL A 41 9.38 -9.07 -8.21
N GLY A 42 10.45 -8.30 -7.98
CA GLY A 42 11.72 -8.49 -8.70
C GLY A 42 12.35 -9.86 -8.47
N THR A 43 12.41 -10.35 -7.23
CA THR A 43 12.93 -11.71 -6.94
C THR A 43 12.00 -12.80 -7.46
N ALA A 44 10.68 -12.62 -7.42
CA ALA A 44 9.74 -13.57 -8.03
C ALA A 44 10.00 -13.74 -9.54
N PHE A 45 10.28 -12.64 -10.25
CA PHE A 45 10.68 -12.69 -11.67
C PHE A 45 12.04 -13.37 -11.89
N LEU A 46 13.04 -13.09 -11.04
CA LEU A 46 14.38 -13.68 -11.15
C LEU A 46 14.37 -15.20 -10.89
N LEU A 47 13.63 -15.65 -9.88
CA LEU A 47 13.59 -17.06 -9.47
C LEU A 47 12.71 -17.92 -10.36
N ARG A 48 11.61 -17.34 -10.89
CA ARG A 48 10.67 -18.07 -11.75
C ARG A 48 10.23 -17.18 -12.90
N PRO A 49 11.09 -17.00 -13.93
CA PRO A 49 10.72 -16.28 -15.13
C PRO A 49 9.54 -16.99 -15.81
N GLY A 50 8.38 -16.34 -15.78
CA GLY A 50 7.13 -16.88 -16.28
C GLY A 50 6.08 -15.77 -16.38
N PRO A 51 4.93 -16.02 -17.04
CA PRO A 51 3.89 -15.02 -17.19
C PRO A 51 3.31 -14.65 -15.83
N VAL A 52 3.44 -13.38 -15.46
CA VAL A 52 2.78 -12.85 -14.26
C VAL A 52 1.27 -12.87 -14.48
N PRO A 53 0.47 -13.31 -13.50
CA PRO A 53 -0.98 -13.27 -13.61
C PRO A 53 -1.46 -11.87 -14.02
N ALA A 54 -2.32 -11.80 -15.04
CA ALA A 54 -2.74 -10.53 -15.61
C ALA A 54 -3.40 -9.59 -14.59
N PHE A 55 -4.03 -10.12 -13.54
CA PHE A 55 -4.62 -9.33 -12.46
C PHE A 55 -3.55 -8.57 -11.65
N VAL A 56 -2.39 -9.19 -11.37
CA VAL A 56 -1.30 -8.52 -10.64
C VAL A 56 -0.75 -7.35 -11.45
N VAL A 57 -0.55 -7.55 -12.75
CA VAL A 57 0.02 -6.53 -13.65
C VAL A 57 -0.96 -5.39 -13.91
N ARG A 58 -2.26 -5.69 -14.09
CA ARG A 58 -3.27 -4.69 -14.46
C ARG A 58 -3.97 -4.03 -13.29
N GLN A 59 -3.97 -4.64 -12.10
CA GLN A 59 -4.70 -4.16 -10.94
C GLN A 59 -3.77 -3.85 -9.77
N ASP A 60 -2.97 -4.81 -9.31
CA ASP A 60 -2.19 -4.63 -8.07
C ASP A 60 -1.01 -3.67 -8.25
N ILE A 61 -0.20 -3.86 -9.31
CA ILE A 61 0.98 -3.01 -9.58
C ILE A 61 0.58 -1.53 -9.79
N PRO A 62 -0.39 -1.20 -10.67
CA PRO A 62 -0.77 0.20 -10.90
C PRO A 62 -1.38 0.84 -9.65
N PHE A 63 -2.16 0.09 -8.87
CA PHE A 63 -2.77 0.60 -7.64
C PHE A 63 -1.72 0.87 -6.56
N LEU A 64 -0.77 -0.05 -6.34
CA LEU A 64 0.32 0.13 -5.39
C LEU A 64 1.24 1.28 -5.78
N LEU A 65 1.56 1.41 -7.07
CA LEU A 65 2.33 2.55 -7.60
C LEU A 65 1.59 3.87 -7.40
N ALA A 66 0.31 3.94 -7.78
CA ALA A 66 -0.50 5.13 -7.62
C ALA A 66 -0.62 5.54 -6.13
N ALA A 67 -0.87 4.58 -5.24
CA ALA A 67 -0.93 4.83 -3.80
C ALA A 67 0.41 5.36 -3.26
N THR A 68 1.53 4.74 -3.66
CA THR A 68 2.88 5.17 -3.24
C THR A 68 3.21 6.57 -3.77
N LEU A 69 2.85 6.87 -5.02
CA LEU A 69 3.06 8.19 -5.62
C LEU A 69 2.19 9.26 -4.98
N VAL A 70 0.91 8.97 -4.70
CA VAL A 70 0.01 9.92 -4.03
C VAL A 70 0.54 10.22 -2.63
N VAL A 71 0.85 9.20 -1.83
CA VAL A 71 1.41 9.40 -0.48
C VAL A 71 2.73 10.15 -0.55
N GLY A 72 3.63 9.74 -1.44
CA GLY A 72 4.90 10.43 -1.66
C GLY A 72 4.74 11.89 -2.06
N ALA A 73 3.81 12.21 -2.97
CA ALA A 73 3.55 13.58 -3.40
C ALA A 73 2.95 14.46 -2.29
N LEU A 74 2.06 13.90 -1.46
CA LEU A 74 1.53 14.59 -0.29
C LEU A 74 2.64 14.93 0.71
N ILE A 75 3.50 13.95 1.03
CA ILE A 75 4.62 14.15 1.94
C ILE A 75 5.65 15.14 1.37
N LEU A 76 5.94 15.11 0.07
CA LEU A 76 6.89 16.05 -0.54
C LEU A 76 6.40 17.50 -0.51
N ARG A 77 5.09 17.74 -0.33
CA ARG A 77 4.51 19.08 -0.30
C ARG A 77 4.73 19.79 1.04
N ASP A 78 4.48 19.12 2.15
CA ASP A 78 4.47 19.72 3.49
C ASP A 78 5.12 18.85 4.59
N GLY A 79 5.76 17.75 4.18
CA GLY A 79 6.45 16.81 5.06
C GLY A 79 5.49 15.97 5.92
N ARG A 80 4.18 16.03 5.70
CA ARG A 80 3.18 15.45 6.59
C ARG A 80 2.02 14.84 5.82
N VAL A 81 1.25 14.00 6.51
CA VAL A 81 -0.07 13.57 6.05
C VAL A 81 -1.07 14.09 7.06
N SER A 82 -1.94 15.00 6.63
CA SER A 82 -2.98 15.56 7.48
C SER A 82 -4.06 14.53 7.79
N ARG A 83 -4.85 14.78 8.85
CA ARG A 83 -5.97 13.89 9.22
C ARG A 83 -7.02 13.81 8.11
N ILE A 84 -7.19 14.87 7.33
CA ILE A 84 -8.15 14.93 6.21
C ILE A 84 -7.66 14.06 5.06
N GLU A 85 -6.39 14.16 4.70
CA GLU A 85 -5.79 13.30 3.66
C GLU A 85 -5.83 11.83 4.07
N GLY A 86 -5.46 11.52 5.31
CA GLY A 86 -5.57 10.17 5.86
C GLY A 86 -7.01 9.63 5.85
N ALA A 87 -8.00 10.45 6.23
CA ALA A 87 -9.41 10.07 6.16
C ALA A 87 -9.88 9.83 4.71
N GLY A 88 -9.42 10.65 3.76
CA GLY A 88 -9.66 10.46 2.32
C GLY A 88 -9.09 9.13 1.82
N MET A 89 -7.88 8.77 2.24
CA MET A 89 -7.24 7.49 1.90
C MET A 89 -8.00 6.29 2.47
N VAL A 90 -8.45 6.38 3.73
CA VAL A 90 -9.29 5.34 4.35
C VAL A 90 -10.63 5.21 3.61
N GLY A 91 -11.25 6.34 3.23
CA GLY A 91 -12.46 6.36 2.42
C GLY A 91 -12.28 5.69 1.06
N LEU A 92 -11.20 6.00 0.35
CA LEU A 92 -10.85 5.37 -0.92
C LEU A 92 -10.65 3.85 -0.76
N PHE A 93 -9.97 3.43 0.31
CA PHE A 93 -9.78 2.02 0.62
C PHE A 93 -11.11 1.32 0.92
N ALA A 94 -12.01 1.95 1.67
CA ALA A 94 -13.35 1.42 1.93
C ALA A 94 -14.17 1.27 0.64
N VAL A 95 -14.11 2.26 -0.27
CA VAL A 95 -14.74 2.18 -1.60
C VAL A 95 -14.15 1.03 -2.42
N TYR A 96 -12.82 0.86 -2.41
CA TYR A 96 -12.16 -0.26 -3.08
C TYR A 96 -12.59 -1.61 -2.52
N LEU A 97 -12.68 -1.75 -1.20
CA LEU A 97 -13.19 -2.97 -0.55
C LEU A 97 -14.64 -3.24 -0.92
N ALA A 98 -15.50 -2.22 -0.96
CA ALA A 98 -16.89 -2.36 -1.38
C ALA A 98 -16.99 -2.79 -2.84
N PHE A 99 -16.20 -2.17 -3.73
CA PHE A 99 -16.12 -2.56 -5.14
C PHE A 99 -15.65 -4.01 -5.31
N LEU A 100 -14.62 -4.42 -4.56
CA LEU A 100 -14.13 -5.80 -4.57
C LEU A 100 -15.16 -6.79 -4.02
N ALA A 101 -15.89 -6.42 -2.97
CA ALA A 101 -16.95 -7.25 -2.40
C ALA A 101 -18.11 -7.46 -3.40
N VAL A 102 -18.51 -6.41 -4.12
CA VAL A 102 -19.54 -6.49 -5.16
C VAL A 102 -19.06 -7.32 -6.36
N ARG A 103 -17.79 -7.20 -6.77
CA ARG A 103 -17.21 -8.01 -7.86
C ARG A 103 -16.89 -9.45 -7.48
N GLY A 104 -16.43 -9.69 -6.26
CA GLY A 104 -16.09 -11.00 -5.71
C GLY A 104 -17.31 -11.80 -5.26
N GLY A 105 -18.50 -11.20 -5.29
CA GLY A 105 -19.79 -11.87 -5.15
C GLY A 105 -20.38 -12.41 -6.46
N ALA A 106 -19.68 -12.29 -7.59
CA ALA A 106 -20.04 -12.99 -8.82
C ALA A 106 -19.42 -14.41 -8.80
N PRO A 107 -20.22 -15.48 -8.94
CA PRO A 107 -19.73 -16.86 -8.97
C PRO A 107 -18.78 -17.12 -10.14
#